data_AF-A0A534MGW3-F1
#
_entry.id   AF-A0A534MGW3-F1
#
_cell.length_a   1.000
_cell.length_b   1.000
_cell.length_c   1.000
_cell.angle_alpha   90.00
_cell.angle_beta   90.00
_cell.angle_gamma   90.00
#
_symmetry.space_group_name_H-M   'P 1'
#
loop_
_entity.id
_entity.type
_entity.pdbx_description
1 polymer ?
#
loop_
_entity_poly.entity_id
_entity_poly.type
_entity_poly.pdbx_seq_one_letter_code
_entity_poly.pdbx_strand_id
1 'polypeptide(L)'
;MKLVVFDLENTLIFNEFLPELAALVGKEAEVAAITREGIDGRIDWEQGFRLRAAHLRGLTRAQILRAARELRPMPGAKDFVAWLKARSTKVVLVTGGPREVAESALALFNADTVFSNEFHYEDGVFTGDVTIYVSRAARARSCVNSRPSGAFGRTRSSRWATA
;
A
#
# COMPACT_ATOMS: atom_id res chain seq x y z
N MET A 1 -10.22 -0.89 -22.74
CA MET A 1 -10.24 -0.78 -21.26
C MET A 1 -9.09 0.12 -20.85
N LYS A 2 -9.31 1.14 -20.01
CA LYS A 2 -8.24 2.02 -19.51
C LYS A 2 -7.84 1.57 -18.11
N LEU A 3 -6.56 1.64 -17.81
CA LEU A 3 -5.97 1.29 -16.52
C LEU A 3 -5.09 2.45 -16.07
N VAL A 4 -5.24 2.85 -14.81
CA VAL A 4 -4.35 3.81 -14.15
C VAL A 4 -3.84 3.18 -12.86
N VAL A 5 -2.53 3.28 -12.65
CA VAL A 5 -1.83 2.77 -11.47
C VAL A 5 -1.32 3.97 -10.69
N PHE A 6 -1.64 4.05 -9.41
CA PHE A 6 -1.17 5.09 -8.50
C PHE A 6 -0.22 4.50 -7.46
N ASP A 7 0.87 5.23 -7.20
CA ASP A 7 1.51 5.17 -5.89
C ASP A 7 0.55 5.73 -4.81
N LEU A 8 0.79 5.40 -3.55
CA LEU A 8 -0.10 5.78 -2.45
C LEU A 8 0.49 6.93 -1.60
N GLU A 9 1.52 6.65 -0.81
CA GLU A 9 2.18 7.62 0.06
C GLU A 9 2.79 8.77 -0.76
N ASN A 10 2.59 10.01 -0.30
CA ASN A 10 2.99 11.23 -1.00
C ASN A 10 2.49 11.34 -2.46
N THR A 11 1.41 10.63 -2.82
CA THR A 11 0.76 10.70 -4.14
C THR A 11 -0.76 10.87 -4.03
N LEU A 12 -1.43 9.96 -3.31
CA LEU A 12 -2.87 10.05 -3.04
C LEU A 12 -3.17 10.41 -1.59
N ILE A 13 -2.23 10.17 -0.67
CA ILE A 13 -2.35 10.48 0.75
C ILE A 13 -1.10 11.21 1.26
N PHE A 14 -1.26 12.00 2.33
CA PHE A 14 -0.17 12.69 3.02
C PHE A 14 0.61 11.79 3.98
N ASN A 15 0.06 10.65 4.37
CA ASN A 15 0.69 9.80 5.38
C ASN A 15 2.00 9.20 4.89
N GLU A 16 2.92 9.03 5.83
CA GLU A 16 4.11 8.21 5.71
C GLU A 16 4.03 7.14 6.81
N PHE A 17 3.69 5.90 6.43
CA PHE A 17 3.18 4.95 7.41
C PHE A 17 4.22 4.48 8.44
N LEU A 18 5.45 4.13 8.00
CA LEU A 18 6.48 3.69 8.94
C LEU A 18 6.90 4.81 9.92
N PRO A 19 7.12 6.06 9.47
CA PRO A 19 7.33 7.18 10.40
C PRO A 19 6.18 7.40 11.40
N GLU A 20 4.91 7.28 10.97
CA GLU A 20 3.76 7.42 11.87
C GLU A 20 3.71 6.31 12.92
N LEU A 21 4.01 5.06 12.55
CA LEU A 21 4.11 3.95 13.51
C LEU A 21 5.29 4.11 14.47
N ALA A 22 6.40 4.71 14.03
CA ALA A 22 7.57 4.94 14.88
C ALA A 22 7.24 5.81 16.09
N ALA A 23 6.32 6.76 15.93
CA ALA A 23 5.85 7.63 17.02
C ALA A 23 5.09 6.87 18.11
N LEU A 24 4.48 5.74 17.79
CA LEU A 24 3.76 4.91 18.77
C LEU A 24 4.70 4.11 19.68
N VAL A 25 5.97 3.95 19.29
CA VAL A 25 7.00 3.20 20.03
C VAL A 25 8.20 4.06 20.46
N GLY A 26 8.16 5.38 20.20
CA GLY A 26 9.24 6.30 20.55
C GLY A 26 10.52 6.05 19.75
N LYS A 27 10.40 5.68 18.46
CA LYS A 27 11.51 5.34 17.54
C LYS A 27 11.59 6.26 16.32
N GLU A 28 11.02 7.45 16.40
CA GLU A 28 10.97 8.42 15.31
C GLU A 28 12.38 8.80 14.83
N ALA A 29 13.30 9.02 15.76
CA ALA A 29 14.67 9.43 15.45
C ALA A 29 15.43 8.33 14.69
N GLU A 30 15.34 7.08 15.15
CA GLU A 30 15.99 5.93 14.51
C GLU A 30 15.41 5.66 13.12
N VAL A 31 14.09 5.64 12.99
CA VAL A 31 13.41 5.42 11.70
C VAL A 31 13.71 6.55 10.71
N ALA A 32 13.77 7.80 11.18
CA ALA A 32 14.14 8.95 10.35
C ALA A 32 15.60 8.89 9.88
N ALA A 33 16.52 8.45 10.73
CA ALA A 33 17.93 8.28 10.37
C ALA A 33 18.09 7.24 9.24
N ILE A 34 17.47 6.06 9.38
CA ILE A 34 17.50 5.01 8.36
C ILE A 34 16.84 5.49 7.06
N THR A 35 15.73 6.24 7.17
CA THR A 35 15.06 6.83 5.99
C THR A 35 16.00 7.76 5.23
N ARG A 36 16.77 8.59 5.95
CA ARG A 36 17.75 9.51 5.36
C ARG A 36 18.88 8.75 4.68
N GLU A 37 19.42 7.71 5.30
CA GLU A 37 20.45 6.88 4.69
C GLU A 37 19.99 6.21 3.39
N GLY A 38 18.73 5.76 3.35
CA GLY A 38 18.14 5.20 2.13
C GLY A 38 17.93 6.23 1.02
N ILE A 39 17.55 7.47 1.37
CA ILE A 39 17.43 8.58 0.40
C ILE A 39 18.81 9.01 -0.11
N ASP A 40 19.80 9.07 0.77
CA ASP A 40 21.20 9.38 0.44
C ASP A 40 21.87 8.26 -0.38
N GLY A 41 21.19 7.13 -0.58
CA GLY A 41 21.69 5.99 -1.34
C GLY A 41 22.78 5.18 -0.61
N ARG A 42 22.92 5.36 0.71
CA ARG A 42 23.93 4.64 1.52
C ARG A 42 23.49 3.20 1.85
N ILE A 43 22.19 2.96 1.91
CA ILE A 43 21.60 1.63 2.10
C ILE A 43 20.61 1.36 0.98
N ASP A 44 20.49 0.09 0.58
CA ASP A 44 19.49 -0.28 -0.41
C ASP A 44 18.06 -0.17 0.16
N TRP A 45 17.07 -0.05 -0.73
CA TRP A 45 15.69 0.18 -0.32
C TRP A 45 15.10 -0.97 0.51
N GLU A 46 15.42 -2.22 0.16
CA GLU A 46 14.88 -3.40 0.85
C GLU A 46 15.49 -3.52 2.25
N GLN A 47 16.81 -3.37 2.36
CA GLN A 47 17.51 -3.29 3.63
C GLN A 47 16.94 -2.15 4.49
N GLY A 48 16.80 -0.95 3.94
CA GLY A 48 16.24 0.19 4.67
C GLY A 48 14.78 -0.01 5.10
N PHE A 49 13.96 -0.72 4.32
CA PHE A 49 12.60 -1.08 4.73
C PHE A 49 12.60 -2.10 5.89
N ARG A 50 13.40 -3.15 5.81
CA ARG A 50 13.52 -4.16 6.88
C ARG A 50 14.06 -3.57 8.18
N LEU A 51 15.08 -2.71 8.11
CA LEU A 51 15.63 -2.02 9.28
C LEU A 51 14.58 -1.15 9.98
N ARG A 52 13.83 -0.34 9.22
CA ARG A 52 12.76 0.49 9.79
C ARG A 52 11.65 -0.37 10.39
N ALA A 53 11.24 -1.45 9.71
CA ALA A 53 10.24 -2.37 10.24
C ALA A 53 10.67 -3.03 11.56
N ALA A 54 11.94 -3.44 11.68
CA ALA A 54 12.48 -4.03 12.90
C ALA A 54 12.37 -3.09 14.12
N HIS A 55 12.52 -1.78 13.93
CA HIS A 55 12.32 -0.78 14.99
C HIS A 55 10.88 -0.64 15.48
N LEU A 56 9.90 -1.16 14.73
CA LEU A 56 8.48 -1.11 15.07
C LEU A 56 7.98 -2.38 15.77
N ARG A 57 8.87 -3.35 16.03
CA ARG A 57 8.56 -4.59 16.76
C ARG A 57 7.84 -4.26 18.07
N GLY A 58 6.83 -5.06 18.40
CA GLY A 58 6.07 -4.93 19.65
C GLY A 58 4.77 -4.15 19.50
N LEU A 59 4.54 -3.49 18.37
CA LEU A 59 3.23 -2.91 18.06
C LEU A 59 2.17 -4.01 17.94
N THR A 60 1.05 -3.84 18.63
CA THR A 60 -0.11 -4.72 18.43
C THR A 60 -0.72 -4.48 17.05
N ARG A 61 -1.30 -5.54 16.47
CA ARG A 61 -2.04 -5.45 15.22
C ARG A 61 -3.19 -4.43 15.31
N ALA A 62 -3.80 -4.28 16.48
CA ALA A 62 -4.82 -3.27 16.73
C ALA A 62 -4.30 -1.83 16.61
N GLN A 63 -3.10 -1.54 17.14
CA GLN A 63 -2.47 -0.22 16.99
C GLN A 63 -2.16 0.09 15.51
N ILE A 64 -1.60 -0.89 14.79
CA ILE A 64 -1.28 -0.75 13.36
C ILE A 64 -2.56 -0.54 12.53
N LEU A 65 -3.61 -1.32 12.78
CA LEU A 65 -4.91 -1.15 12.13
C LEU A 65 -5.55 0.22 12.42
N ARG A 66 -5.40 0.73 13.65
CA ARG A 66 -5.89 2.06 13.99
C ARG A 66 -5.17 3.13 13.18
N ALA A 67 -3.83 3.12 13.16
CA ALA A 67 -3.04 4.05 12.36
C ALA A 67 -3.40 3.96 10.87
N ALA A 68 -3.59 2.74 10.34
CA ALA A 68 -3.93 2.52 8.95
C ALA A 68 -5.30 3.08 8.55
N ARG A 69 -6.23 3.28 9.50
CA ARG A 69 -7.55 3.89 9.24
C ARG A 69 -7.51 5.41 9.20
N GLU A 70 -6.45 6.04 9.70
CA GLU A 70 -6.31 7.50 9.80
C GLU A 70 -5.61 8.08 8.55
N LEU A 71 -5.94 7.55 7.36
CA LEU A 71 -5.40 8.05 6.09
C LEU A 71 -5.95 9.43 5.76
N ARG A 72 -5.05 10.35 5.40
CA ARG A 72 -5.30 11.74 5.04
C ARG A 72 -5.12 11.91 3.53
N PRO A 73 -6.21 11.89 2.72
CA PRO A 73 -6.11 12.07 1.28
C PRO A 73 -5.54 13.44 0.91
N MET A 74 -4.78 13.48 -0.17
CA MET A 74 -4.39 14.75 -0.78
C MET A 74 -5.61 15.51 -1.33
N PRO A 75 -5.58 16.85 -1.37
CA PRO A 75 -6.65 17.64 -1.97
C PRO A 75 -6.95 17.18 -3.41
N GLY A 76 -8.23 16.91 -3.69
CA GLY A 76 -8.68 16.43 -4.99
C GLY A 76 -8.37 14.97 -5.32
N ALA A 77 -7.61 14.22 -4.50
CA ALA A 77 -7.26 12.83 -4.79
C ALA A 77 -8.50 11.93 -4.89
N LYS A 78 -9.44 12.05 -3.94
CA LYS A 78 -10.71 11.31 -3.94
C LYS A 78 -11.55 11.64 -5.18
N ASP A 79 -11.69 12.92 -5.49
CA ASP A 79 -12.48 13.39 -6.62
C ASP A 79 -11.88 12.92 -7.95
N PHE A 80 -10.54 12.95 -8.06
CA PHE A 80 -9.84 12.49 -9.25
C PHE A 80 -9.99 10.98 -9.47
N VAL A 81 -9.85 10.17 -8.41
CA VAL A 81 -10.10 8.73 -8.53
C VAL A 81 -11.56 8.45 -8.90
N ALA A 82 -12.52 9.14 -8.27
CA ALA A 82 -13.93 9.01 -8.62
C ALA A 82 -14.20 9.39 -10.08
N TRP A 83 -13.57 10.46 -10.57
CA TRP A 83 -13.66 10.93 -11.95
C TRP A 83 -13.14 9.89 -12.96
N LEU A 84 -12.06 9.18 -12.63
CA LEU A 84 -11.53 8.08 -13.45
C LEU A 84 -12.49 6.90 -13.49
N LYS A 85 -13.02 6.51 -12.33
CA LYS A 85 -13.97 5.40 -12.20
C LYS A 85 -15.27 5.65 -12.98
N ALA A 86 -15.80 6.88 -12.91
CA ALA A 86 -16.98 7.28 -13.69
C ALA A 86 -16.80 7.11 -15.20
N ARG A 87 -15.54 7.07 -15.68
CA ARG A 87 -15.16 6.85 -17.08
C ARG A 87 -14.78 5.40 -17.38
N SER A 88 -15.21 4.46 -16.54
CA SER A 88 -14.89 3.03 -16.68
C SER A 88 -13.38 2.75 -16.75
N THR A 89 -12.57 3.58 -16.08
CA THR A 89 -11.13 3.35 -15.93
C THR A 89 -10.91 2.50 -14.69
N LYS A 90 -10.12 1.43 -14.84
CA LYS A 90 -9.66 0.60 -13.72
C LYS A 90 -8.58 1.34 -12.94
N VAL A 91 -8.71 1.38 -11.62
CA VAL A 91 -7.78 2.06 -10.72
C VAL A 91 -7.08 1.03 -9.85
N VAL A 92 -5.76 0.98 -9.96
CA VAL A 92 -4.89 0.10 -9.17
C VAL A 92 -4.03 0.95 -8.26
N LEU A 93 -3.93 0.55 -7.00
CA LEU A 93 -3.04 1.19 -6.04
C LEU A 93 -1.80 0.32 -5.83
N VAL A 94 -0.66 0.95 -5.60
CA VAL A 94 0.60 0.29 -5.26
C VAL A 94 1.20 1.03 -4.09
N THR A 95 1.52 0.32 -3.02
CA THR A 95 2.14 0.90 -1.82
C THR A 95 3.35 0.07 -1.40
N GLY A 96 4.36 0.75 -0.84
CA GLY A 96 5.44 0.07 -0.14
C GLY A 96 5.08 -0.33 1.30
N GLY A 97 3.95 0.17 1.82
CA GLY A 97 3.43 -0.12 3.15
C GLY A 97 2.80 -1.51 3.25
N PRO A 98 2.36 -1.88 4.47
CA PRO A 98 1.75 -3.17 4.73
C PRO A 98 0.30 -3.24 4.26
N ARG A 99 -0.23 -4.46 4.24
CA ARG A 99 -1.60 -4.79 3.83
C ARG A 99 -2.67 -3.98 4.55
N GLU A 100 -2.49 -3.66 5.82
CA GLU A 100 -3.45 -2.87 6.60
C GLU A 100 -3.69 -1.46 5.99
N VAL A 101 -2.64 -0.81 5.51
CA VAL A 101 -2.72 0.49 4.80
C VAL A 101 -3.38 0.30 3.44
N ALA A 102 -2.99 -0.75 2.74
CA ALA A 102 -3.50 -1.09 1.42
C ALA A 102 -5.01 -1.28 1.43
N GLU A 103 -5.54 -2.06 2.36
CA GLU A 103 -6.99 -2.32 2.50
C GLU A 103 -7.75 -1.04 2.87
N SER A 104 -7.18 -0.21 3.73
CA SER A 104 -7.77 1.08 4.11
C SER A 104 -7.81 2.04 2.92
N ALA A 105 -6.75 2.09 2.11
CA ALA A 105 -6.69 2.90 0.89
C ALA A 105 -7.64 2.39 -0.21
N LEU A 106 -7.75 1.06 -0.37
CA LEU A 106 -8.67 0.44 -1.32
C LEU A 106 -10.10 0.89 -1.06
N ALA A 107 -10.53 0.86 0.21
CA ALA A 107 -11.84 1.33 0.63
C ALA A 107 -11.98 2.85 0.46
N LEU A 108 -10.97 3.63 0.89
CA LEU A 108 -10.97 5.09 0.87
C LEU A 108 -11.17 5.68 -0.53
N PHE A 109 -10.51 5.09 -1.52
CA PHE A 109 -10.54 5.54 -2.92
C PHE A 109 -11.50 4.72 -3.79
N ASN A 110 -12.14 3.70 -3.22
CA ASN A 110 -12.94 2.73 -3.97
C ASN A 110 -12.13 2.17 -5.16
N ALA A 111 -10.85 1.87 -4.99
CA ALA A 111 -10.02 1.35 -6.09
C ALA A 111 -10.39 -0.11 -6.42
N ASP A 112 -9.96 -0.61 -7.59
CA ASP A 112 -10.29 -1.97 -8.04
C ASP A 112 -9.39 -3.03 -7.38
N THR A 113 -8.12 -2.71 -7.14
CA THR A 113 -7.17 -3.57 -6.41
C THR A 113 -6.01 -2.75 -5.88
N VAL A 114 -5.28 -3.34 -4.92
CA VAL A 114 -4.06 -2.76 -4.34
C VAL A 114 -2.97 -3.82 -4.22
N PHE A 115 -1.72 -3.43 -4.48
CA PHE A 115 -0.53 -4.23 -4.20
C PHE A 115 0.25 -3.60 -3.05
N SER A 116 0.69 -4.44 -2.11
CA SER A 116 1.38 -4.01 -0.90
C SER A 116 2.42 -5.02 -0.44
N ASN A 117 3.18 -4.64 0.58
CA ASN A 117 3.99 -5.57 1.36
C ASN A 117 3.17 -6.15 2.52
N GLU A 118 3.76 -7.09 3.26
CA GLU A 118 3.08 -7.80 4.35
C GLU A 118 3.92 -7.76 5.61
N PHE A 119 3.26 -7.48 6.74
CA PHE A 119 3.83 -7.51 8.08
C PHE A 119 3.55 -8.86 8.73
N HIS A 120 4.52 -9.39 9.46
CA HIS A 120 4.39 -10.66 10.16
C HIS A 120 4.00 -10.43 11.62
N TYR A 121 3.08 -11.25 12.10
CA TYR A 121 2.53 -11.14 13.45
C TYR A 121 2.61 -12.48 14.17
N GLU A 122 2.97 -12.43 15.45
CA GLU A 122 2.92 -13.54 16.40
C GLU A 122 2.06 -13.11 17.59
N ASP A 123 1.06 -13.92 17.95
CA ASP A 123 0.10 -13.59 19.02
C ASP A 123 -0.53 -12.19 18.91
N GLY A 124 -0.74 -11.73 17.67
CA GLY A 124 -1.30 -10.41 17.38
C GLY A 124 -0.33 -9.24 17.57
N VAL A 125 0.96 -9.50 17.76
CA VAL A 125 2.03 -8.51 17.90
C VAL A 125 2.94 -8.56 16.68
N PHE A 126 3.30 -7.38 16.16
CA PHE A 126 4.19 -7.25 15.02
C PHE A 126 5.62 -7.69 15.39
N THR A 127 6.16 -8.65 14.63
CA THR A 127 7.48 -9.25 14.91
C THR A 127 8.64 -8.35 14.48
N GLY A 128 8.37 -7.34 13.65
CA GLY A 128 9.40 -6.55 12.95
C GLY A 128 9.78 -7.13 11.59
N ASP A 129 9.30 -8.34 11.25
CA ASP A 129 9.59 -8.99 9.97
C ASP A 129 8.53 -8.68 8.91
N VAL A 130 8.99 -8.66 7.66
CA VAL A 130 8.18 -8.27 6.52
C VAL A 130 8.43 -9.17 5.31
N THR A 131 7.36 -9.44 4.54
CA THR A 131 7.49 -9.96 3.17
C THR A 131 7.35 -8.82 2.18
N ILE A 132 8.30 -8.73 1.26
CA ILE A 132 8.37 -7.68 0.26
C ILE A 132 7.89 -8.25 -1.08
N TYR A 133 6.70 -7.84 -1.50
CA TYR A 133 6.14 -8.12 -2.83
C TYR A 133 6.24 -6.91 -3.76
N VAL A 134 6.32 -5.71 -3.17
CA VAL A 134 6.37 -4.43 -3.87
C VAL A 134 7.65 -3.69 -3.47
N SER A 135 8.64 -3.77 -4.34
CA SER A 135 9.87 -2.96 -4.27
C SER A 135 9.82 -1.80 -5.25
N ARG A 136 10.72 -0.82 -5.11
CA ARG A 136 10.84 0.35 -6.01
C ARG A 136 11.00 -0.08 -7.48
N ALA A 137 11.78 -1.12 -7.74
CA ALA A 137 11.98 -1.67 -9.08
C ALA A 137 10.78 -2.51 -9.57
N ALA A 138 9.95 -3.02 -8.65
CA ALA A 138 8.81 -3.87 -8.95
C ALA A 138 7.49 -3.10 -9.13
N ARG A 139 7.34 -1.85 -8.63
CA ARG A 139 6.07 -1.10 -8.69
C ARG A 139 5.41 -1.08 -10.09
N ALA A 140 6.20 -0.91 -11.15
CA ALA A 140 5.69 -0.95 -12.53
C ALA A 140 5.42 -2.38 -13.06
N ARG A 141 6.17 -3.39 -12.59
CA ARG A 141 6.09 -4.79 -13.07
C ARG A 141 5.05 -5.62 -12.32
N SER A 142 4.87 -5.40 -11.01
CA SER A 142 3.92 -6.11 -10.17
C SER A 142 2.48 -5.94 -10.67
N CYS A 143 2.15 -4.78 -11.26
CA CYS A 143 0.82 -4.52 -11.81
C CYS A 143 0.53 -5.19 -13.15
N VAL A 144 1.57 -5.55 -13.92
CA VAL A 144 1.42 -6.02 -15.31
C VAL A 144 1.38 -7.55 -15.40
N ASN A 145 2.04 -8.26 -14.47
CA ASN A 145 2.21 -9.71 -14.56
C ASN A 145 1.49 -10.52 -13.46
N SER A 146 0.92 -9.88 -12.43
CA SER A 146 0.22 -10.60 -11.37
C SER A 146 -1.29 -10.67 -11.66
N ARG A 147 -1.86 -11.87 -11.59
CA ARG A 147 -3.31 -12.02 -11.44
C ARG A 147 -3.67 -11.51 -10.04
N PRO A 148 -4.61 -10.58 -9.88
CA PRO A 148 -5.08 -10.22 -8.56
C PRO A 148 -5.59 -11.48 -7.85
N SER A 149 -5.12 -11.71 -6.63
CA SER A 149 -5.58 -12.77 -5.75
C SER A 149 -7.00 -12.47 -5.30
N GLY A 150 -7.97 -12.76 -6.16
CA GLY A 150 -9.39 -12.49 -5.94
C GLY A 150 -10.15 -12.40 -7.26
N ALA A 151 -10.95 -13.44 -7.53
CA ALA A 151 -11.92 -13.60 -8.62
C ALA A 151 -12.11 -12.40 -9.58
N PHE A 152 -11.36 -12.39 -10.69
CA PHE A 152 -11.79 -11.67 -11.88
C PHE A 152 -12.96 -12.45 -12.49
N GLY A 153 -14.18 -12.13 -12.04
CA GLY A 153 -15.41 -12.71 -12.57
C GLY A 153 -15.45 -12.53 -14.08
N ARG A 154 -15.32 -13.63 -14.81
CA ARG A 154 -15.68 -13.68 -16.24
C ARG A 154 -17.19 -13.44 -16.29
N THR A 155 -17.61 -12.26 -16.71
CA THR A 155 -18.96 -12.11 -17.25
C THR A 155 -19.04 -13.02 -18.48
N ARG A 156 -19.77 -14.14 -18.33
CA ARG A 156 -20.14 -14.98 -19.46
C ARG A 156 -20.93 -14.10 -20.41
N SER A 157 -20.40 -13.84 -21.60
CA SER A 157 -21.21 -13.40 -22.72
C SER A 157 -22.14 -14.55 -23.08
N SER A 158 -23.44 -14.38 -22.83
CA SER A 158 -24.46 -15.24 -23.41
C SER A 158 -25.51 -14.37 -24.08
N ARG A 159 -25.37 -14.32 -25.42
CA ARG A 159 -26.43 -14.38 -26.42
C ARG A 159 -27.50 -13.29 -26.38
N TRP A 160 -27.30 -12.28 -27.23
CA TRP A 160 -28.37 -11.68 -28.01
C TRP A 160 -27.94 -11.69 -29.47
N ALA A 161 -28.45 -12.66 -30.24
CA ALA A 161 -28.51 -12.64 -31.69
C ALA A 161 -29.50 -13.73 -32.17
N THR A 162 -30.66 -13.25 -32.64
CA THR A 162 -31.50 -13.80 -33.72
C THR A 162 -32.05 -15.23 -33.63
N ALA A 163 -33.35 -15.34 -33.36
CA ALA A 163 -34.35 -15.83 -34.31
C ALA A 163 -35.70 -15.17 -33.98
#